data_AF-A0A949QAN5-F1
#
_entry.id   AF-A0A949QAN5-F1
#
_cell.length_a   1.000
_cell.length_b   1.000
_cell.length_c   1.000
_cell.angle_alpha   90.00
_cell.angle_beta   90.00
_cell.angle_gamma   90.00
#
_symmetry.space_group_name_H-M   'P 1'
#
loop_
_entity.id
_entity.type
_entity.pdbx_description
1 polymer ?
#
loop_
_entity_poly.entity_id
_entity_poly.type
_entity_poly.pdbx_seq_one_letter_code
_entity_poly.pdbx_strand_id
1 'polypeptide(L)' 'DNTWSKARSQQWVRLQNPDRNRQHAALYSEYLCPNGSIVGDAAEARAALRAGGHYSLKDRYR' A
#
# COMPACT_ATOMS: atom_id res chain seq x y z
N ASP A 1 -1.91 21.24 6.82
CA ASP A 1 -2.02 22.43 5.94
C ASP A 1 -3.04 22.26 4.80
N ASN A 2 -3.75 21.13 4.68
CA ASN A 2 -4.92 20.92 3.81
C ASN A 2 -4.73 21.20 2.31
N THR A 3 -3.51 21.46 1.87
CA THR A 3 -3.21 21.75 0.47
C THR A 3 -2.57 20.53 -0.16
N TRP A 4 -3.38 19.49 -0.36
CA TRP A 4 -3.01 18.46 -1.31
C TRP A 4 -2.89 19.11 -2.69
N SER A 5 -1.69 19.09 -3.25
CA SER A 5 -1.46 19.57 -4.61
C SER A 5 -1.55 18.41 -5.58
N LYS A 6 -2.01 18.69 -6.80
CA LYS A 6 -2.06 17.71 -7.87
C LYS A 6 -0.67 17.14 -8.09
N ALA A 7 -0.54 15.82 -8.15
CA ALA A 7 0.73 15.20 -8.50
C ALA A 7 1.22 15.73 -9.85
N ARG A 8 2.53 15.99 -9.96
CA ARG A 8 3.17 16.47 -11.21
C ARG A 8 2.88 15.57 -12.41
N SER A 9 2.62 14.29 -12.13
CA SER A 9 2.21 13.30 -13.11
C SER A 9 1.00 12.53 -12.58
N GLN A 10 -0.04 12.40 -13.41
CA GLN A 10 -1.27 11.69 -13.06
C GLN A 10 -1.40 10.35 -13.78
N GLN A 11 -0.39 9.97 -14.57
CA GLN A 11 -0.39 8.71 -15.30
C GLN A 11 -0.13 7.55 -14.33
N TRP A 12 -1.03 6.59 -14.33
CA TRP A 12 -0.81 5.32 -13.64
C TRP A 12 0.30 4.56 -14.37
N VAL A 13 1.41 4.30 -13.67
CA VAL A 13 2.53 3.53 -14.22
C VAL A 13 2.75 2.28 -13.39
N ARG A 14 3.14 1.20 -14.06
CA ARG A 14 3.62 0.02 -13.35
C ARG A 14 4.91 0.39 -12.62
N LEU A 15 4.99 0.00 -11.36
CA LEU A 15 6.17 0.19 -10.53
C LEU A 15 7.38 -0.48 -11.17
N GLN A 16 8.39 0.32 -11.50
CA GLN A 16 9.66 -0.14 -12.07
C GLN A 16 10.66 -0.41 -10.94
N ASN A 17 11.56 -1.38 -11.13
CA ASN A 17 12.66 -1.70 -10.21
C ASN A 17 12.20 -1.88 -8.74
N PRO A 18 11.35 -2.87 -8.43
CA PRO A 18 10.80 -3.08 -7.09
C PRO A 18 11.90 -3.20 -6.01
N ASP A 19 13.08 -3.76 -6.36
CA ASP A 19 14.23 -3.88 -5.46
C ASP A 19 14.81 -2.53 -5.02
N ARG A 20 14.66 -1.49 -5.85
CA ARG A 20 15.05 -0.09 -5.56
C ARG A 20 13.90 0.73 -4.98
N ASN A 21 12.66 0.35 -5.28
CA ASN A 21 11.43 0.96 -4.80
C ASN A 21 10.77 0.12 -3.69
N ARG A 22 11.58 -0.39 -2.75
CA ARG A 22 11.13 -1.34 -1.71
C ARG A 22 9.93 -0.81 -0.92
N GLN A 23 9.91 0.50 -0.65
CA GLN A 23 8.84 1.14 0.11
C GLN A 23 7.50 1.05 -0.63
N HIS A 24 7.51 1.27 -1.95
CA HIS A 24 6.30 1.17 -2.78
C HIS A 24 5.87 -0.28 -2.98
N ALA A 25 6.83 -1.21 -3.11
CA ALA A 25 6.55 -2.63 -3.18
C ALA A 25 5.88 -3.14 -1.89
N ALA A 26 6.44 -2.78 -0.73
CA ALA A 26 5.86 -3.10 0.57
C ALA A 26 4.46 -2.49 0.72
N LEU A 27 4.27 -1.21 0.36
CA LEU A 27 2.96 -0.57 0.42
C LEU A 27 1.90 -1.36 -0.39
N TYR A 28 2.27 -1.82 -1.58
CA TYR A 28 1.41 -2.63 -2.41
C TYR A 28 1.16 -4.01 -1.79
N SER A 29 2.20 -4.79 -1.48
CA SER A 29 2.03 -6.20 -1.09
C SER A 29 1.61 -6.41 0.36
N GLU A 30 1.98 -5.48 1.26
CA GLU A 30 1.82 -5.67 2.70
C GLU A 30 0.66 -4.88 3.30
N TYR A 31 0.18 -3.83 2.61
CA TYR A 31 -0.83 -2.93 3.14
C TYR A 31 -2.07 -2.85 2.26
N LEU A 32 -1.91 -2.60 0.95
CA LEU A 32 -3.02 -2.26 0.05
C LEU A 32 -3.57 -3.45 -0.73
N CYS A 33 -2.71 -4.40 -1.09
CA CYS A 33 -3.05 -5.57 -1.91
C CYS A 33 -2.47 -6.86 -1.32
N PRO A 34 -2.72 -7.17 -0.04
CA PRO A 34 -2.25 -8.42 0.56
C PRO A 34 -2.75 -9.63 -0.23
N ASN A 35 -1.85 -10.56 -0.56
CA ASN A 35 -2.15 -11.76 -1.34
C ASN A 35 -2.81 -11.51 -2.72
N GLY A 36 -2.68 -10.30 -3.28
CA GLY A 36 -3.29 -9.92 -4.55
C GLY A 36 -4.75 -9.46 -4.46
N SER A 37 -5.33 -9.39 -3.26
CA SER A 37 -6.66 -8.81 -3.03
C SER A 37 -6.54 -7.37 -2.56
N ILE A 38 -7.14 -6.44 -3.29
CA ILE A 38 -7.22 -5.02 -2.92
C ILE A 38 -8.08 -4.85 -1.65
N VAL A 39 -7.62 -4.03 -0.71
CA VAL A 39 -8.40 -3.58 0.45
C VAL A 39 -9.74 -2.97 0.01
N GLY A 40 -10.82 -3.31 0.71
CA GLY A 40 -12.19 -2.99 0.32
C GLY A 40 -12.54 -1.51 0.47
N ASP A 41 -11.90 -0.82 1.42
CA ASP A 41 -12.15 0.60 1.64
C ASP A 41 -10.95 1.37 2.22
N ALA A 42 -11.11 2.70 2.29
CA ALA A 42 -10.07 3.59 2.80
C ALA A 42 -9.84 3.45 4.31
N ALA A 43 -10.83 2.98 5.08
CA ALA A 43 -10.67 2.78 6.52
C ALA A 43 -9.78 1.57 6.82
N GLU A 44 -9.95 0.47 6.08
CA GLU A 44 -9.10 -0.72 6.10
C GLU A 44 -7.65 -0.37 5.74
N ALA A 45 -7.44 0.36 4.64
CA ALA A 45 -6.12 0.83 4.23
C ALA A 45 -5.42 1.64 5.33
N ARG A 46 -6.14 2.59 5.96
CA ARG A 46 -5.61 3.39 7.08
C ARG A 46 -5.30 2.55 8.31
N ALA A 47 -6.10 1.53 8.60
CA ALA A 47 -5.87 0.63 9.72
C ALA A 47 -4.59 -0.21 9.50
N ALA A 48 -4.38 -0.75 8.29
CA ALA A 48 -3.17 -1.47 7.94
C ALA A 48 -1.92 -0.59 8.10
N LEU A 49 -1.96 0.67 7.64
CA LEU A 49 -0.84 1.61 7.81
C LEU A 49 -0.50 1.85 9.28
N ARG A 50 -1.52 2.09 10.13
CA ARG A 50 -1.31 2.27 11.58
C ARG A 50 -0.80 1.02 12.28
N ALA A 51 -1.24 -0.16 11.83
CA ALA A 51 -0.89 -1.44 12.43
C ALA A 51 0.46 -2.01 11.93
N GLY A 52 1.14 -1.30 11.03
CA GLY A 52 2.40 -1.73 10.42
C GLY A 52 2.27 -2.89 9.43
N GLY A 53 1.07 -3.12 8.88
CA GLY A 53 0.79 -4.17 7.90
C GLY A 53 -0.66 -4.64 7.95
N HIS A 54 -1.13 -5.27 6.89
CA HIS A 54 -2.49 -5.79 6.80
C HIS A 54 -2.69 -7.03 7.68
N TYR A 55 -3.85 -7.14 8.33
CA TYR A 55 -4.12 -8.23 9.30
C TYR A 55 -4.05 -9.62 8.65
N SER A 56 -4.49 -9.75 7.40
CA SER A 56 -4.45 -11.01 6.64
C SER A 56 -3.04 -11.56 6.38
N LEU A 57 -1.99 -10.77 6.60
CA LEU A 57 -0.60 -11.21 6.56
C LEU A 57 -0.05 -11.58 7.93
N LYS A 58 -0.68 -11.12 9.02
CA LYS A 58 -0.29 -11.48 10.39
C LYS A 58 -0.63 -12.94 10.71
N ASP A 59 -1.71 -13.46 10.12
CA ASP A 59 -2.09 -14.87 10.26
C ASP A 59 -1.13 -15.84 9.55
N ARG A 60 -0.28 -15.37 8.62
CA ARG A 60 0.70 -16.23 7.93
C ARG A 60 1.94 -16.58 8.77
N TYR A 61 2.22 -15.83 9.84
CA TYR A 61 3.44 -15.98 10.65
C TYR A 61 3.16 -16.50 12.07
N ARG A 62 1.95 -16.99 12.32
CA ARG A 62 1.57 -17.62 13.59
C ARG A 62 1.63 -19.15 13.49
#